data_AF-A0A8T2FVU9-F1
#
_entry.id   AF-A0A8T2FVU9-F1
#
_cell.length_a   1.000
_cell.length_b   1.000
_cell.length_c   1.000
_cell.angle_alpha   90.00
_cell.angle_beta   90.00
_cell.angle_gamma   90.00
#
_symmetry.space_group_name_H-M   'P 1'
#
loop_
_entity.id
_entity.type
_entity.pdbx_description
1 polymer ?
#
loop_
_entity_poly.entity_id
_entity_poly.type
_entity_poly.pdbx_seq_one_letter_code
_entity_poly.pdbx_strand_id
1 'polypeptide(L)'
;MKCCKFVAVALMSLLISLASVEAAGECGRMPINQAAASLSPCLPATKNPRGKVPPVCCAKVGALIRTNPRCLCAVMLSPLAKKAGINPGIAIGVPKRCNIRNRPAGKRCGRYIVP
;
A
#
# COMPACT_ATOMS: atom_id res chain seq x y z
N MET A 1 -23.35 -10.69 45.51
CA MET A 1 -22.54 -9.55 45.00
C MET A 1 -21.34 -9.92 44.10
N LYS A 2 -20.85 -11.17 44.08
CA LYS A 2 -19.76 -11.60 43.17
C LYS A 2 -20.23 -11.94 41.74
N CYS A 3 -21.44 -12.47 41.56
CA CYS A 3 -21.99 -12.81 40.24
C CYS A 3 -22.18 -11.59 39.32
N CYS A 4 -22.71 -10.46 39.81
CA CYS A 4 -22.87 -9.26 38.98
C CYS A 4 -21.53 -8.72 38.44
N LYS A 5 -20.44 -8.88 39.20
CA LYS A 5 -19.11 -8.43 38.78
C LYS A 5 -18.55 -9.30 37.67
N PHE A 6 -18.74 -10.63 37.75
CA PHE A 6 -18.31 -11.55 36.71
C PHE A 6 -19.13 -11.38 35.42
N VAL A 7 -20.44 -11.17 35.53
CA VAL A 7 -21.31 -10.90 34.38
C VAL A 7 -20.95 -9.58 33.69
N ALA A 8 -20.67 -8.53 34.46
CA ALA A 8 -20.24 -7.25 33.92
C ALA A 8 -18.86 -7.33 33.22
N VAL A 9 -17.90 -8.06 33.81
CA VAL A 9 -16.58 -8.27 33.20
C VAL A 9 -16.67 -9.12 31.91
N ALA A 10 -17.53 -10.14 31.89
CA ALA A 10 -17.75 -10.98 30.71
C ALA A 10 -18.48 -10.24 29.57
N LEU A 11 -19.40 -9.33 29.89
CA LEU A 11 -20.07 -8.46 28.90
C LEU A 11 -19.09 -7.42 28.33
N MET A 12 -18.21 -6.85 29.16
CA MET A 12 -17.19 -5.90 28.70
C MET A 12 -16.11 -6.55 27.83
N SER A 13 -15.70 -7.79 28.12
CA SER A 13 -14.74 -8.51 27.28
C SER A 13 -15.33 -8.91 25.92
N LEU A 14 -16.62 -9.23 25.84
CA LEU A 14 -17.32 -9.55 24.59
C LEU A 14 -17.48 -8.31 23.67
N LEU A 15 -17.55 -7.10 24.22
CA LEU A 15 -17.61 -5.85 23.45
C LEU A 15 -16.27 -5.51 22.77
N ILE A 16 -15.14 -5.93 23.36
CA ILE A 16 -13.79 -5.65 22.84
C ILE A 16 -13.48 -6.53 21.61
N SER A 17 -13.99 -7.76 21.56
CA SER A 17 -13.76 -8.68 20.43
C SER A 17 -14.55 -8.35 19.17
N LEU A 18 -15.60 -7.52 19.26
CA LEU A 18 -16.38 -7.03 18.11
C LEU A 18 -15.72 -5.83 17.40
N ALA A 19 -14.67 -5.23 17.98
CA ALA A 19 -14.06 -3.99 17.49
C ALA A 19 -12.96 -4.19 16.44
N SER A 20 -12.59 -5.43 16.11
CA SER A 20 -11.52 -5.73 15.15
C SER A 20 -12.08 -6.33 13.87
N VAL A 21 -12.99 -5.61 13.20
CA VAL A 21 -13.18 -5.81 11.76
C VAL A 21 -11.96 -5.18 11.09
N GLU A 22 -10.89 -5.95 10.97
CA GLU A 22 -9.73 -5.59 10.17
C GLU A 22 -10.22 -5.54 8.71
N ALA A 23 -10.77 -4.40 8.31
CA ALA A 23 -11.11 -4.12 6.93
C ALA A 23 -9.77 -4.17 6.17
N ALA A 24 -9.47 -5.33 5.61
CA ALA A 24 -8.31 -5.55 4.77
C ALA A 24 -8.33 -4.47 3.68
N GLY A 25 -7.48 -3.46 3.85
CA GLY A 25 -7.43 -2.30 2.94
C GLY A 25 -6.97 -2.73 1.56
N GLU A 26 -6.61 -1.76 0.71
CA GLU A 26 -6.13 -2.04 -0.66
C GLU A 26 -4.87 -2.93 -0.72
N CYS A 27 -4.20 -3.12 0.42
CA CYS A 27 -3.03 -3.97 0.63
C CYS A 27 -3.32 -5.29 1.35
N GLY A 28 -4.60 -5.65 1.52
CA GLY A 28 -5.01 -6.89 2.15
C GLY A 28 -4.60 -6.94 3.63
N ARG A 29 -3.89 -8.02 4.00
CA ARG A 29 -3.31 -8.21 5.34
C ARG A 29 -2.05 -7.40 5.59
N MET A 30 -1.44 -6.83 4.56
CA MET A 30 -0.23 -6.02 4.72
C MET A 30 -0.62 -4.57 4.99
N PRO A 31 -0.15 -3.95 6.09
CA PRO A 31 -0.40 -2.54 6.34
C PRO A 31 0.25 -1.68 5.25
N ILE A 32 -0.49 -0.68 4.76
CA ILE A 32 -0.06 0.19 3.65
C ILE A 32 1.29 0.86 3.89
N ASN A 33 1.60 1.22 5.14
CA ASN A 33 2.87 1.84 5.52
C ASN A 33 4.05 0.86 5.36
N GLN A 34 3.83 -0.44 5.64
CA GLN A 34 4.84 -1.47 5.45
C GLN A 34 5.04 -1.76 3.96
N ALA A 35 3.96 -1.81 3.18
CA ALA A 35 4.05 -1.89 1.71
C ALA A 35 4.82 -0.70 1.13
N ALA A 36 4.51 0.52 1.58
CA ALA A 36 5.20 1.73 1.17
C ALA A 36 6.68 1.75 1.58
N ALA A 37 7.01 1.34 2.81
CA ALA A 37 8.38 1.21 3.27
C ALA A 37 9.18 0.20 2.42
N SER A 38 8.55 -0.88 1.96
CA SER A 38 9.19 -1.87 1.07
C SER A 38 9.59 -1.29 -0.30
N LEU A 39 8.98 -0.17 -0.70
CA LEU A 39 9.27 0.57 -1.93
C LEU A 39 10.25 1.74 -1.72
N SER A 40 10.87 1.87 -0.54
CA SER A 40 11.93 2.87 -0.29
C SER A 40 13.03 2.88 -1.38
N PRO A 41 13.48 1.73 -1.93
CA PRO A 41 14.46 1.74 -3.02
C PRO A 41 13.97 2.41 -4.32
N CYS A 42 12.66 2.64 -4.46
CA CYS A 42 12.06 3.30 -5.61
C CYS A 42 12.03 4.84 -5.48
N LEU A 43 12.26 5.40 -4.29
CA LEU A 43 12.20 6.84 -4.04
C LEU A 43 12.93 7.70 -5.10
N PRO A 44 14.20 7.43 -5.47
CA PRO A 44 14.88 8.22 -6.50
C PRO A 44 14.18 8.15 -7.87
N ALA A 45 13.64 6.97 -8.22
CA ALA A 45 12.91 6.77 -9.47
C ALA A 45 11.54 7.46 -9.48
N THR A 46 10.91 7.66 -8.33
CA THR A 46 9.62 8.36 -8.20
C THR A 46 9.72 9.88 -8.24
N LYS A 47 10.93 10.44 -8.09
CA LYS A 47 11.17 11.89 -8.10
C LYS A 47 11.70 12.39 -9.43
N ASN A 48 12.45 11.55 -10.15
CA ASN A 48 13.04 11.89 -11.44
C ASN A 48 12.44 11.04 -12.56
N PRO A 49 11.73 11.63 -13.55
CA PRO A 49 11.12 10.89 -14.65
C PRO A 49 12.15 10.23 -15.57
N ARG A 50 13.39 10.74 -15.60
CA ARG A 50 14.51 10.22 -16.38
C ARG A 50 15.54 9.45 -15.55
N GLY A 51 15.31 9.32 -14.24
CA GLY A 51 16.24 8.62 -13.34
C GLY A 51 16.42 7.15 -13.72
N LYS A 52 17.56 6.55 -13.38
CA LYS A 52 17.69 5.09 -13.47
C LYS A 52 16.82 4.44 -12.39
N VAL A 53 16.08 3.38 -12.74
CA VAL A 53 15.32 2.61 -11.74
C VAL A 53 16.22 1.51 -11.20
N PRO A 54 16.45 1.44 -9.88
CA PRO A 54 17.24 0.35 -9.30
C PRO A 54 16.59 -1.02 -9.58
N PRO A 55 17.36 -2.08 -9.91
CA PRO A 55 16.80 -3.41 -10.15
C PRO A 55 15.97 -3.93 -8.95
N VAL A 56 16.43 -3.65 -7.73
CA VAL A 56 15.70 -3.97 -6.49
C VAL A 56 14.33 -3.29 -6.42
N CYS A 57 14.20 -2.05 -6.91
CA CYS A 57 12.91 -1.37 -6.98
C CYS A 57 11.98 -2.12 -7.94
N CYS A 58 12.45 -2.48 -9.14
CA CYS A 58 11.64 -3.22 -10.11
C CYS A 58 11.19 -4.59 -9.59
N ALA A 59 12.06 -5.30 -8.85
CA ALA A 59 11.70 -6.56 -8.22
C ALA A 59 10.57 -6.39 -7.19
N LYS A 60 10.66 -5.38 -6.32
CA LYS A 60 9.64 -5.08 -5.31
C LYS A 60 8.31 -4.63 -5.93
N VAL A 61 8.36 -3.74 -6.92
CA VAL A 61 7.16 -3.30 -7.65
C VAL A 61 6.52 -4.48 -8.40
N GLY A 62 7.31 -5.32 -9.06
CA GLY A 62 6.82 -6.53 -9.73
C GLY A 62 6.15 -7.50 -8.76
N ALA A 63 6.75 -7.73 -7.60
CA ALA A 63 6.16 -8.57 -6.56
C ALA A 63 4.84 -7.98 -6.02
N LEU A 64 4.78 -6.66 -5.82
CA LEU A 64 3.57 -6.00 -5.33
C LEU A 64 2.45 -6.04 -6.38
N ILE A 65 2.75 -5.85 -7.67
CA ILE A 65 1.76 -5.96 -8.76
C ILE A 65 1.18 -7.38 -8.82
N ARG A 66 2.03 -8.41 -8.65
CA ARG A 66 1.59 -9.82 -8.70
C ARG A 66 0.73 -10.21 -7.49
N THR A 67 1.08 -9.72 -6.31
CA THR A 67 0.41 -10.12 -5.05
C THR A 67 -0.77 -9.22 -4.70
N ASN A 68 -0.63 -7.91 -4.88
CA ASN A 68 -1.60 -6.89 -4.47
C ASN A 68 -1.60 -5.71 -5.45
N PRO A 69 -2.15 -5.87 -6.68
CA PRO A 69 -2.11 -4.84 -7.71
C PRO A 69 -2.81 -3.53 -7.30
N ARG A 70 -3.82 -3.60 -6.44
CA ARG A 70 -4.53 -2.44 -5.87
C ARG A 70 -3.66 -1.68 -4.86
N CYS A 71 -2.87 -2.40 -4.07
CA CYS A 71 -1.98 -1.83 -3.06
C CYS A 71 -0.96 -0.86 -3.65
N LEU A 72 -0.43 -1.14 -4.86
CA LEU A 72 0.55 -0.25 -5.48
C LEU A 72 0.02 1.17 -5.64
N CYS A 73 -1.23 1.29 -6.10
CA CYS A 73 -1.87 2.60 -6.24
C CYS A 73 -2.09 3.28 -4.89
N ALA A 74 -2.63 2.52 -3.92
CA ALA A 74 -2.84 3.00 -2.57
C ALA A 74 -1.56 3.55 -1.95
N VAL A 75 -0.47 2.80 -2.07
CA VAL A 75 0.86 3.18 -1.58
C VAL A 75 1.31 4.50 -2.19
N MET A 76 1.17 4.69 -3.50
CA MET A 76 1.57 5.95 -4.17
C MET A 76 0.74 7.15 -3.72
N LEU A 77 -0.51 6.94 -3.32
CA LEU A 77 -1.41 8.00 -2.85
C LEU A 77 -1.42 8.18 -1.32
N SER A 78 -0.69 7.30 -0.61
CA SER A 78 -0.65 7.27 0.85
C SER A 78 -0.02 8.54 1.46
N PRO A 79 -0.36 8.87 2.72
CA PRO A 79 0.29 9.97 3.44
C PRO A 79 1.81 9.81 3.53
N LEU A 80 2.31 8.58 3.63
CA LEU A 80 3.74 8.31 3.69
C LEU A 80 4.44 8.66 2.37
N ALA A 81 3.83 8.31 1.23
CA ALA A 81 4.36 8.69 -0.08
C ALA A 81 4.40 10.21 -0.25
N LYS A 82 3.35 10.92 0.20
CA LYS A 82 3.32 12.39 0.20
C LYS A 82 4.44 12.98 1.07
N LYS A 83 4.62 12.49 2.29
CA LYS A 83 5.71 12.92 3.19
C LYS A 83 7.10 12.64 2.61
N ALA A 84 7.26 11.55 1.87
CA ALA A 84 8.52 11.22 1.20
C ALA A 84 8.81 12.07 -0.05
N GLY A 85 7.89 12.96 -0.45
CA GLY A 85 8.01 13.80 -1.64
C GLY A 85 7.88 13.03 -2.94
N ILE A 86 7.09 11.94 -2.95
CA ILE A 86 6.81 11.17 -4.16
C ILE A 86 5.88 11.98 -5.07
N ASN A 87 6.25 12.12 -6.33
CA ASN A 87 5.36 12.67 -7.36
C ASN A 87 4.53 11.52 -7.95
N PRO A 88 3.20 11.48 -7.76
CA PRO A 88 2.37 10.38 -8.25
C PRO A 88 2.41 10.23 -9.77
N GLY A 89 2.48 11.35 -10.51
CA GLY A 89 2.56 11.32 -11.98
C GLY A 89 3.84 10.68 -12.52
N ILE A 90 4.94 10.76 -11.77
CA ILE A 90 6.20 10.06 -12.10
C ILE A 90 6.15 8.62 -11.59
N ALA A 91 5.62 8.41 -10.38
CA ALA A 91 5.58 7.11 -9.72
C ALA A 91 4.74 6.08 -10.48
N ILE A 92 3.58 6.46 -11.04
CA ILE A 92 2.74 5.57 -11.87
C ILE A 92 3.46 5.06 -13.12
N GLY A 93 4.50 5.75 -13.57
CA GLY A 93 5.33 5.35 -14.72
C GLY A 93 6.43 4.36 -14.37
N VAL A 94 6.69 4.10 -13.08
CA VAL A 94 7.75 3.17 -12.64
C VAL A 94 7.55 1.75 -13.18
N PRO A 95 6.34 1.14 -13.15
CA PRO A 95 6.13 -0.18 -13.73
C PRO A 95 6.48 -0.27 -15.21
N LYS A 96 6.22 0.80 -15.98
CA LYS A 96 6.58 0.89 -17.41
C LYS A 96 8.10 0.98 -17.59
N ARG A 97 8.79 1.80 -16.79
CA ARG A 97 10.27 1.93 -16.81
C ARG A 97 10.97 0.65 -16.37
N CYS A 98 10.34 -0.15 -15.52
CA CYS A 98 10.80 -1.49 -15.14
C CYS A 98 10.48 -2.58 -16.17
N ASN A 99 9.86 -2.24 -17.31
CA ASN A 99 9.44 -3.18 -18.34
C ASN A 99 8.53 -4.32 -17.81
N ILE A 100 7.66 -4.02 -16.85
CA ILE A 100 6.74 -5.00 -16.27
C ILE A 100 5.55 -5.18 -17.24
N ARG A 101 5.45 -6.37 -17.85
CA ARG A 101 4.39 -6.70 -18.82
C ARG A 101 2.99 -6.67 -18.20
N ASN A 102 2.81 -7.31 -17.05
CA ASN A 102 1.52 -7.43 -16.38
C ASN A 102 1.19 -6.23 -15.47
N ARG A 103 1.64 -5.03 -15.84
CA ARG A 103 1.31 -3.81 -15.10
C ARG A 103 -0.18 -3.47 -15.30
N PRO A 104 -0.84 -2.79 -14.34
CA PRO A 104 -2.26 -2.44 -14.43
C PRO A 104 -2.52 -1.25 -15.39
N ALA A 105 -2.03 -1.34 -16.64
CA ALA A 105 -2.16 -0.29 -17.65
C ALA A 105 -3.63 0.04 -17.93
N GLY A 106 -3.93 1.32 -18.11
CA GLY A 106 -5.29 1.83 -18.33
C GLY A 106 -6.18 1.85 -17.08
N LYS A 107 -5.72 1.34 -15.93
CA LYS A 107 -6.47 1.45 -14.68
C LYS A 107 -6.29 2.83 -14.05
N ARG A 108 -7.35 3.31 -13.42
CA ARG A 108 -7.36 4.55 -12.64
C ARG A 108 -6.63 4.34 -11.31
N CYS A 109 -5.75 5.27 -10.99
CA CYS A 109 -5.11 5.41 -9.70
C CYS A 109 -5.31 6.83 -9.19
N GLY A 110 -6.34 7.04 -8.38
CA GLY A 110 -6.81 8.38 -8.03
C GLY A 110 -7.19 9.16 -9.29
N ARG A 111 -6.53 10.31 -9.51
CA ARG A 111 -6.71 11.16 -10.70
C ARG A 111 -5.82 10.75 -11.89
N TYR A 112 -4.98 9.73 -11.74
CA TYR A 112 -4.01 9.32 -12.74
C TYR A 112 -4.43 8.03 -13.48
N ILE A 113 -3.96 7.86 -14.71
CA ILE A 113 -4.10 6.62 -15.49
C ILE A 113 -2.72 5.98 -15.60
N VAL A 114 -2.64 4.69 -15.27
CA VAL A 114 -1.37 3.94 -15.40
C VAL A 114 -1.02 3.78 -16.89
N PRO A 115 0.19 4.22 -17.31
CA PRO A 115 0.63 4.17 -18.70
C PRO A 115 1.07 2.76 -19.14
#